data_AF-A0A0F7QDZ4-F1
#
_entry.id   AF-A0A0F7QDZ4-F1
#
_cell.length_a   1.000
_cell.length_b   1.000
_cell.length_c   1.000
_cell.angle_alpha   90.00
_cell.angle_beta   90.00
_cell.angle_gamma   90.00
#
_symmetry.space_group_name_H-M   'P 1'
#
loop_
_entity.id
_entity.type
_entity.pdbx_description
1 polymer ?
#
loop_
_entity_poly.entity_id
_entity_poly.type
_entity_poly.pdbx_seq_one_letter_code
_entity_poly.pdbx_strand_id
1 'polypeptide(L)'
;MDERAQAALDALLSAKNLRDVCPETVRRVFMELLPRYRKPKDAEKAARTHLHQITGAFMTADAQEKARALLARWNEGDESALAAALSLHASTRERLPGADEWMRRVSPFLGADARVLDLACGLNPILLGSMGVTNALGMDIHLGCVRLVNETARARGWHTRARACDLLSEIPAEEADAALLMKLLPVLEAQKTGRAAELLASLRAPRLVVTFPTRTLGGRGVGMEKHYADWFERILPDTLSVRDRFTVSDELVYLVERT
;
A
#
# COMPACT_ATOMS: atom_id res chain seq x y z
N MET A 1 -20.93 -8.91 -21.79
CA MET A 1 -19.79 -9.85 -21.63
C MET A 1 -20.29 -11.24 -22.00
N ASP A 2 -19.49 -12.06 -22.68
CA ASP A 2 -19.84 -13.46 -23.00
C ASP A 2 -20.10 -14.26 -21.70
N GLU A 3 -21.05 -15.19 -21.71
CA GLU A 3 -21.44 -16.02 -20.56
C GLU A 3 -20.24 -16.79 -19.99
N ARG A 4 -19.36 -17.28 -20.86
CA ARG A 4 -18.14 -17.99 -20.44
C ARG A 4 -17.13 -17.06 -19.75
N ALA A 5 -17.11 -15.79 -20.14
CA ALA A 5 -16.28 -14.78 -19.50
C ALA A 5 -16.88 -14.34 -18.15
N GLN A 6 -18.21 -14.24 -18.04
CA GLN A 6 -18.89 -14.01 -16.77
C GLN A 6 -18.61 -15.15 -15.78
N ALA A 7 -18.74 -16.41 -16.21
CA ALA A 7 -18.47 -17.56 -15.34
C ALA A 7 -17.01 -17.60 -14.84
N ALA A 8 -16.04 -17.19 -15.66
CA ALA A 8 -14.65 -17.08 -15.26
C ALA A 8 -14.42 -15.93 -14.24
N LEU A 9 -15.08 -14.79 -14.44
CA LEU A 9 -15.04 -13.69 -13.47
C LEU A 9 -15.70 -14.09 -12.13
N ASP A 10 -16.82 -14.78 -12.16
CA ASP A 10 -17.51 -15.25 -10.95
C ASP A 10 -16.65 -16.25 -10.17
N ALA A 11 -15.89 -17.10 -10.87
CA ALA A 11 -14.90 -17.99 -10.27
C ALA A 11 -13.74 -17.22 -9.59
N LEU A 12 -13.33 -16.06 -10.10
CA LEU A 12 -12.36 -15.19 -9.42
C LEU A 12 -12.98 -14.54 -8.17
N LEU A 13 -14.18 -13.97 -8.29
CA LEU A 13 -14.85 -13.25 -7.21
C LEU A 13 -15.23 -14.17 -6.04
N SER A 14 -15.52 -15.44 -6.30
CA SER A 14 -15.83 -16.45 -5.28
C SER A 14 -14.60 -17.17 -4.72
N ALA A 15 -13.40 -16.89 -5.26
CA ALA A 15 -12.19 -17.59 -4.85
C ALA A 15 -11.78 -17.22 -3.41
N LYS A 16 -11.57 -18.24 -2.56
CA LYS A 16 -11.22 -18.05 -1.14
C LYS A 16 -9.95 -17.19 -0.94
N ASN A 17 -8.97 -17.30 -1.85
CA ASN A 17 -7.73 -16.54 -1.81
C ASN A 17 -7.86 -15.08 -2.30
N LEU A 18 -9.00 -14.71 -2.90
CA LEU A 18 -9.30 -13.35 -3.36
C LEU A 18 -10.44 -12.69 -2.56
N ARG A 19 -11.02 -13.39 -1.58
CA ARG A 19 -12.15 -12.90 -0.76
C ARG A 19 -11.91 -11.53 -0.10
N ASP A 20 -10.65 -11.20 0.13
CA ASP A 20 -10.20 -9.98 0.80
C ASP A 20 -9.60 -8.97 -0.17
N VAL A 21 -9.72 -9.18 -1.48
CA VAL A 21 -9.34 -8.22 -2.52
C VAL A 21 -10.58 -7.44 -2.95
N CYS A 22 -10.42 -6.14 -3.20
CA CYS A 22 -11.50 -5.29 -3.71
C CYS A 22 -12.14 -5.90 -4.97
N PRO A 23 -13.46 -6.15 -4.98
CA PRO A 23 -14.15 -6.74 -6.13
C PRO A 23 -13.93 -5.94 -7.42
N GLU A 24 -13.91 -4.61 -7.33
CA GLU A 24 -13.68 -3.75 -8.49
C GLU A 24 -12.27 -3.89 -9.07
N THR A 25 -11.26 -4.13 -8.23
CA THR A 25 -9.91 -4.48 -8.69
C THR A 25 -9.89 -5.84 -9.38
N VAL A 26 -10.60 -6.84 -8.83
CA VAL A 26 -10.72 -8.16 -9.47
C VAL A 26 -11.37 -8.04 -10.85
N ARG A 27 -12.47 -7.28 -10.95
CA ARG A 27 -13.15 -7.01 -12.23
C ARG A 27 -12.22 -6.31 -13.20
N ARG A 28 -11.59 -5.20 -12.80
CA ARG A 28 -10.69 -4.42 -13.66
C ARG A 28 -9.57 -5.29 -14.23
N VAL A 29 -8.82 -5.99 -13.37
CA VAL A 29 -7.71 -6.84 -13.79
C VAL A 29 -8.18 -7.94 -14.74
N PHE A 30 -9.31 -8.59 -14.45
CA PHE A 30 -9.86 -9.60 -15.34
C PHE A 30 -10.23 -9.02 -16.72
N MET A 31 -10.90 -7.86 -16.75
CA MET A 31 -11.32 -7.21 -17.99
C MET A 31 -10.13 -6.73 -18.84
N GLU A 32 -9.05 -6.26 -18.22
CA GLU A 32 -7.81 -5.88 -18.92
C GLU A 32 -7.08 -7.07 -19.56
N LEU A 33 -7.18 -8.25 -18.94
CA LEU A 33 -6.51 -9.47 -19.40
C LEU A 33 -7.38 -10.29 -20.36
N LEU A 34 -8.70 -10.25 -20.24
CA LEU A 34 -9.64 -11.00 -21.06
C LEU A 34 -9.35 -10.93 -22.58
N PRO A 35 -9.11 -9.76 -23.20
CA PRO A 35 -8.86 -9.69 -24.64
C PRO A 35 -7.52 -10.30 -25.08
N ARG A 36 -6.59 -10.56 -24.14
CA ARG A 36 -5.26 -11.14 -24.43
C ARG A 36 -5.29 -12.66 -24.58
N TYR A 37 -6.40 -13.31 -24.24
CA TYR A 37 -6.52 -14.76 -24.24
C TYR A 37 -7.74 -15.22 -25.02
N ARG A 38 -7.57 -16.28 -25.83
CA ARG A 38 -8.67 -16.90 -26.57
C ARG A 38 -9.69 -17.58 -25.64
N LYS A 39 -9.25 -18.14 -24.52
CA LYS A 39 -10.09 -18.85 -23.54
C LYS A 39 -10.24 -18.02 -22.26
N PRO A 40 -11.47 -17.74 -21.79
CA PRO A 40 -11.68 -17.00 -20.54
C PRO A 40 -11.00 -17.62 -19.32
N LYS A 41 -10.89 -18.96 -19.26
CA LYS A 41 -10.15 -19.66 -18.19
C LYS A 41 -8.65 -19.34 -18.15
N ASP A 42 -8.04 -19.00 -19.30
CA ASP A 42 -6.62 -18.62 -19.32
C ASP A 42 -6.45 -17.17 -18.84
N ALA A 43 -7.39 -16.27 -19.19
CA ALA A 43 -7.46 -14.94 -18.60
C ALA A 43 -7.70 -14.99 -17.09
N GLU A 44 -8.55 -15.91 -16.62
CA GLU A 44 -8.81 -16.17 -15.19
C GLU A 44 -7.53 -16.54 -14.43
N LYS A 45 -6.73 -17.46 -15.00
CA LYS A 45 -5.44 -17.86 -14.41
C LYS A 45 -4.45 -16.69 -14.39
N ALA A 46 -4.34 -15.96 -15.50
CA ALA A 46 -3.48 -14.79 -15.59
C ALA A 46 -3.88 -13.70 -14.57
N ALA A 47 -5.18 -13.44 -14.41
CA ALA A 47 -5.70 -12.51 -13.41
C ALA A 47 -5.36 -12.95 -11.99
N ARG A 48 -5.46 -14.25 -11.67
CA ARG A 48 -5.00 -14.77 -10.37
C ARG A 48 -3.51 -14.53 -10.11
N THR A 49 -2.67 -14.78 -11.10
CA THR A 49 -1.22 -14.50 -11.00
C THR A 49 -0.97 -13.01 -10.77
N HIS A 50 -1.64 -12.14 -11.54
CA HIS A 50 -1.51 -10.69 -11.41
C HIS A 50 -1.98 -10.20 -10.02
N LEU A 51 -3.16 -10.62 -9.57
CA LEU A 51 -3.71 -10.24 -8.25
C LEU A 51 -2.81 -10.73 -7.10
N HIS A 52 -2.21 -11.92 -7.24
CA HIS A 52 -1.24 -12.41 -6.26
C HIS A 52 0.00 -11.51 -6.21
N GLN A 53 0.53 -11.08 -7.35
CA GLN A 53 1.72 -10.21 -7.42
C GLN A 53 1.49 -8.83 -6.80
N ILE A 54 0.32 -8.22 -7.01
CA ILE A 54 0.07 -6.84 -6.57
C ILE A 54 -0.43 -6.70 -5.13
N THR A 55 -0.99 -7.77 -4.53
CA THR A 55 -1.52 -7.70 -3.15
C THR A 55 -1.32 -8.99 -2.36
N GLY A 56 -1.55 -10.16 -2.96
CA GLY A 56 -1.50 -11.45 -2.23
C GLY A 56 -0.12 -11.89 -1.75
N ALA A 57 0.96 -11.34 -2.31
CA ALA A 57 2.33 -11.65 -1.90
C ALA A 57 2.74 -11.00 -0.57
N PHE A 58 2.01 -9.96 -0.13
CA PHE A 58 2.39 -9.18 1.05
C PHE A 58 1.81 -9.72 2.36
N MET A 59 0.66 -10.39 2.32
CA MET A 59 0.02 -11.00 3.47
C MET A 59 -0.85 -12.18 3.04
N THR A 60 -0.75 -13.30 3.76
CA THR A 60 -1.58 -14.48 3.50
C THR A 60 -2.86 -14.44 4.33
N ALA A 61 -3.88 -15.21 3.93
CA ALA A 61 -5.13 -15.30 4.69
C ALA A 61 -4.94 -15.82 6.13
N ASP A 62 -4.01 -16.77 6.33
CA ASP A 62 -3.67 -17.28 7.67
C ASP A 62 -2.92 -16.24 8.50
N ALA A 63 -1.98 -15.52 7.87
CA ALA A 63 -1.28 -14.41 8.51
C ALA A 63 -2.24 -13.29 8.93
N GLN A 64 -3.30 -13.02 8.17
CA GLN A 64 -4.33 -12.05 8.54
C GLN A 64 -5.08 -12.44 9.81
N GLU A 65 -5.51 -13.71 9.95
CA GLU A 65 -6.20 -14.17 11.17
C GLU A 65 -5.26 -14.13 12.38
N LYS A 66 -3.98 -14.50 12.20
CA LYS A 66 -2.95 -14.36 13.24
C LYS A 66 -2.73 -12.91 13.64
N ALA A 67 -2.67 -11.99 12.66
CA ALA A 67 -2.52 -10.56 12.93
C ALA A 67 -3.72 -10.02 13.73
N ARG A 68 -4.95 -10.44 13.40
CA ARG A 68 -6.16 -10.10 14.17
C ARG A 68 -6.03 -10.51 15.65
N ALA A 69 -5.63 -11.75 15.91
CA ALA A 69 -5.48 -12.25 17.28
C ALA A 69 -4.35 -11.54 18.05
N LEU A 70 -3.23 -11.25 17.40
CA LEU A 70 -2.12 -10.52 18.01
C LEU A 70 -2.50 -9.06 18.31
N LEU A 71 -3.20 -8.37 17.41
CA LEU A 71 -3.67 -7.01 17.64
C LEU A 71 -4.71 -6.92 18.77
N ALA A 72 -5.52 -7.97 18.97
CA ALA A 72 -6.41 -8.06 20.13
C ALA A 72 -5.63 -8.15 21.45
N ARG A 73 -4.61 -9.03 21.52
CA ARG A 73 -3.71 -9.13 22.68
C ARG A 73 -2.96 -7.83 22.96
N TRP A 74 -2.51 -7.14 21.91
CA TRP A 74 -1.88 -5.84 22.07
C TRP A 74 -2.82 -4.83 22.72
N ASN A 75 -4.10 -4.83 22.35
CA ASN A 75 -5.10 -3.96 22.97
C ASN A 75 -5.38 -4.30 24.44
N GLU A 76 -5.10 -5.54 24.86
CA GLU A 76 -5.16 -5.98 26.27
C GLU A 76 -3.89 -5.65 27.07
N GLY A 77 -2.89 -5.00 26.44
CA GLY A 77 -1.66 -4.54 27.08
C GLY A 77 -0.41 -5.39 26.82
N ASP A 78 -0.50 -6.40 25.95
CA ASP A 78 0.68 -7.17 25.51
C ASP A 78 1.44 -6.41 24.41
N GLU A 79 2.32 -5.49 24.81
CA GLU A 79 3.11 -4.67 23.88
C GLU A 79 3.95 -5.49 22.89
N SER A 80 4.36 -6.71 23.27
CA SER A 80 5.12 -7.59 22.38
C SER A 80 4.32 -8.06 21.16
N ALA A 81 2.99 -8.08 21.27
CA ALA A 81 2.09 -8.56 20.22
C ALA A 81 1.99 -7.60 19.03
N LEU A 82 2.27 -6.31 19.21
CA LEU A 82 2.24 -5.32 18.13
C LEU A 82 3.29 -5.62 17.06
N ALA A 83 4.56 -5.75 17.47
CA ALA A 83 5.65 -6.05 16.54
C ALA A 83 5.43 -7.40 15.83
N ALA A 84 4.94 -8.39 16.57
CA ALA A 84 4.57 -9.69 16.01
C ALA A 84 3.46 -9.55 14.95
N ALA A 85 2.40 -8.79 15.21
CA ALA A 85 1.32 -8.56 14.25
C ALA A 85 1.82 -7.83 13.00
N LEU A 86 2.57 -6.74 13.17
CA LEU A 86 3.09 -5.94 12.07
C LEU A 86 4.10 -6.70 11.21
N SER A 87 4.77 -7.71 11.77
CA SER A 87 5.70 -8.58 11.03
C SER A 87 5.01 -9.54 10.04
N LEU A 88 3.69 -9.73 10.17
CA LEU A 88 2.91 -10.62 9.30
C LEU A 88 2.59 -10.03 7.93
N HIS A 89 2.75 -8.71 7.78
CA HIS A 89 2.67 -8.03 6.49
C HIS A 89 4.08 -7.64 6.02
N ALA A 90 4.46 -8.02 4.79
CA ALA A 90 5.84 -7.94 4.32
C ALA A 90 6.42 -6.53 4.38
N SER A 91 5.68 -5.52 3.90
CA SER A 91 6.19 -4.13 3.84
C SER A 91 6.40 -3.51 5.22
N THR A 92 5.57 -3.86 6.21
CA THR A 92 5.72 -3.39 7.59
C THR A 92 6.82 -4.17 8.31
N ARG A 93 6.93 -5.49 8.08
CA ARG A 93 8.05 -6.31 8.58
C ARG A 93 9.40 -5.75 8.19
N GLU A 94 9.56 -5.36 6.92
CA GLU A 94 10.81 -4.75 6.42
C GLU A 94 11.14 -3.41 7.09
N ARG A 95 10.12 -2.66 7.54
CA ARG A 95 10.28 -1.35 8.16
C ARG A 95 10.54 -1.41 9.66
N LEU A 96 10.02 -2.43 10.36
CA LEU A 96 10.11 -2.57 11.81
C LEU A 96 11.53 -2.33 12.37
N PRO A 97 12.62 -2.89 11.80
CA PRO A 97 13.96 -2.69 12.35
C PRO A 97 14.46 -1.23 12.32
N GLY A 98 13.96 -0.43 11.38
CA GLY A 98 14.33 0.99 11.21
C GLY A 98 13.22 1.97 11.57
N ALA A 99 12.12 1.52 12.19
CA ALA A 99 10.92 2.34 12.32
C ALA A 99 11.14 3.57 13.23
N ASP A 100 11.96 3.47 14.28
CA ASP A 100 12.31 4.61 15.13
C ASP A 100 13.12 5.68 14.37
N GLU A 101 14.09 5.25 13.55
CA GLU A 101 14.83 6.16 12.68
C GLU A 101 13.92 6.79 11.63
N TRP A 102 13.07 5.98 11.00
CA TRP A 102 12.10 6.43 10.00
C TRP A 102 11.19 7.51 10.58
N MET A 103 10.59 7.28 11.74
CA MET A 103 9.72 8.27 12.39
C MET A 103 10.46 9.53 12.83
N ARG A 104 11.70 9.40 13.33
CA ARG A 104 12.52 10.56 13.70
C ARG A 104 12.80 11.48 12.52
N ARG A 105 12.98 10.92 11.32
CA ARG A 105 13.28 11.68 10.09
C ARG A 105 12.04 12.18 9.36
N VAL A 106 10.95 11.39 9.38
CA VAL A 106 9.75 11.69 8.59
C VAL A 106 8.70 12.48 9.38
N SER A 107 8.51 12.22 10.67
CA SER A 107 7.44 12.89 11.44
C SER A 107 7.55 14.42 11.49
N PRO A 108 8.75 15.05 11.56
CA PRO A 108 8.86 16.51 11.48
C PRO A 108 8.37 17.07 10.15
N PHE A 109 8.49 16.30 9.07
CA PHE A 109 8.02 16.67 7.74
C PHE A 109 6.50 16.52 7.60
N LEU A 110 5.89 15.53 8.26
CA LEU A 110 4.42 15.40 8.29
C LEU A 110 3.76 16.58 9.00
N GLY A 111 4.37 17.03 10.10
CA GLY A 111 3.82 18.05 10.99
C GLY A 111 3.06 17.45 12.18
N ALA A 112 2.88 18.25 13.23
CA ALA A 112 2.14 17.84 14.42
C ALA A 112 0.65 17.64 14.11
N ASP A 113 0.06 16.55 14.62
CA ASP A 113 -1.36 16.19 14.48
C ASP A 113 -1.90 16.16 13.02
N ALA A 114 -0.98 16.04 12.07
CA ALA A 114 -1.26 16.09 10.63
C ALA A 114 -2.36 15.11 10.23
N ARG A 115 -3.25 15.56 9.35
CA ARG A 115 -4.12 14.68 8.56
C ARG A 115 -3.26 14.01 7.49
N VAL A 116 -3.14 12.69 7.55
CA VAL A 116 -2.28 11.93 6.63
C VAL A 116 -3.12 11.03 5.74
N LEU A 117 -2.89 11.01 4.43
CA LEU A 117 -3.33 9.91 3.57
C LEU A 117 -2.25 8.84 3.50
N ASP A 118 -2.60 7.58 3.66
CA ASP A 118 -1.68 6.45 3.48
C ASP A 118 -2.19 5.59 2.32
N LEU A 119 -1.54 5.69 1.15
CA LEU A 119 -1.98 5.10 -0.10
C LEU A 119 -1.32 3.73 -0.30
N ALA A 120 -2.14 2.72 -0.61
CA ALA A 120 -1.75 1.30 -0.55
C ALA A 120 -1.16 0.93 0.83
N CYS A 121 -1.93 1.28 1.86
CA CYS A 121 -1.42 1.40 3.23
C CYS A 121 -0.97 0.08 3.87
N GLY A 122 -1.48 -1.08 3.42
CA GLY A 122 -1.33 -2.34 4.12
C GLY A 122 -1.66 -2.20 5.61
N LEU A 123 -0.74 -2.62 6.49
CA LEU A 123 -0.85 -2.43 7.94
C LEU A 123 -0.10 -1.20 8.48
N ASN A 124 0.46 -0.35 7.61
CA ASN A 124 1.25 0.82 8.02
C ASN A 124 0.51 1.83 8.92
N PRO A 125 -0.81 2.08 8.77
CA PRO A 125 -1.52 2.98 9.68
C PRO A 125 -1.52 2.51 11.14
N ILE A 126 -1.35 1.21 11.39
CA ILE A 126 -1.22 0.67 12.76
C ILE A 126 0.17 0.99 13.33
N LEU A 127 1.22 0.82 12.53
CA LEU A 127 2.58 1.22 12.89
C LEU A 127 2.65 2.73 13.18
N LEU A 128 2.12 3.56 12.28
CA LEU A 128 2.01 5.00 12.45
C LEU A 128 1.28 5.39 13.75
N GLY A 129 0.11 4.77 14.00
CA GLY A 129 -0.68 5.03 15.20
C GLY A 129 0.05 4.69 16.50
N SER A 130 0.81 3.59 16.54
CA SER A 130 1.66 3.25 17.69
C SER A 130 2.79 4.25 17.97
N MET A 131 3.15 5.06 16.97
CA MET A 131 4.20 6.08 17.03
C MET A 131 3.64 7.50 17.08
N GLY A 132 2.34 7.66 17.39
CA GLY A 132 1.68 8.94 17.63
C GLY A 132 0.96 9.54 16.42
N VAL A 133 1.10 8.99 15.21
CA VAL A 133 0.39 9.47 14.01
C VAL A 133 -0.97 8.79 13.93
N THR A 134 -1.94 9.35 14.63
CA THR A 134 -3.27 8.75 14.88
C THR A 134 -4.41 9.39 14.07
N ASN A 135 -4.10 10.22 13.08
CA ASN A 135 -5.03 10.89 12.17
C ASN A 135 -4.77 10.55 10.69
N ALA A 136 -4.63 9.25 10.38
CA ALA A 136 -4.40 8.77 9.02
C ALA A 136 -5.67 8.22 8.34
N LEU A 137 -5.82 8.43 7.03
CA LEU A 137 -6.76 7.70 6.18
C LEU A 137 -5.99 6.71 5.30
N GLY A 138 -6.01 5.45 5.69
CA GLY A 138 -5.46 4.35 4.91
C GLY A 138 -6.36 3.98 3.73
N MET A 139 -5.76 3.61 2.61
CA MET A 139 -6.48 3.27 1.39
C MET A 139 -5.80 2.06 0.76
N ASP A 140 -6.52 0.98 0.52
CA ASP A 140 -5.93 -0.24 -0.03
C ASP A 140 -6.94 -1.08 -0.82
N ILE A 141 -6.44 -1.89 -1.74
CA ILE A 141 -7.21 -2.93 -2.42
C ILE A 141 -7.40 -4.17 -1.54
N HIS A 142 -6.59 -4.36 -0.51
CA HIS A 142 -6.67 -5.45 0.45
C HIS A 142 -7.65 -5.12 1.60
N LEU A 143 -8.90 -5.54 1.45
CA LEU A 143 -9.99 -5.35 2.42
C LEU A 143 -9.69 -5.96 3.80
N GLY A 144 -8.88 -7.02 3.84
CA GLY A 144 -8.30 -7.56 5.06
C GLY A 144 -7.53 -6.53 5.89
N CYS A 145 -6.55 -5.87 5.27
CA CYS A 145 -5.78 -4.78 5.88
C CYS A 145 -6.71 -3.64 6.30
N VAL A 146 -7.63 -3.23 5.43
CA VAL A 146 -8.61 -2.16 5.72
C VAL A 146 -9.41 -2.47 6.99
N ARG A 147 -9.88 -3.71 7.17
CA ARG A 147 -10.62 -4.11 8.37
C ARG A 147 -9.73 -4.09 9.61
N LEU A 148 -8.53 -4.66 9.55
CA LEU A 148 -7.60 -4.67 10.68
C LEU A 148 -7.25 -3.25 11.14
N VAL A 149 -6.92 -2.35 10.21
CA VAL A 149 -6.63 -0.94 10.52
C VAL A 149 -7.81 -0.29 11.25
N ASN A 150 -9.03 -0.46 10.72
CA ASN A 150 -10.22 0.15 11.33
C ASN A 150 -10.58 -0.46 12.69
N GLU A 151 -10.46 -1.78 12.86
CA GLU A 151 -10.73 -2.46 14.13
C GLU A 151 -9.73 -2.00 15.20
N THR A 152 -8.44 -2.00 14.89
CA THR A 152 -7.38 -1.53 15.80
C THR A 152 -7.55 -0.05 16.13
N ALA A 153 -7.78 0.81 15.13
CA ALA A 153 -7.93 2.24 15.38
C ALA A 153 -9.14 2.56 16.27
N ARG A 154 -10.27 1.87 16.11
CA ARG A 154 -11.43 2.03 17.01
C ARG A 154 -11.11 1.57 18.43
N ALA A 155 -10.46 0.42 18.60
CA ALA A 155 -10.10 -0.11 19.91
C ALA A 155 -9.13 0.82 20.67
N ARG A 156 -8.24 1.51 19.94
CA ARG A 156 -7.26 2.45 20.49
C ARG A 156 -7.74 3.90 20.59
N GLY A 157 -8.97 4.20 20.17
CA GLY A 157 -9.52 5.56 20.19
C GLY A 157 -8.88 6.53 19.19
N TRP A 158 -8.24 6.03 18.13
CA TRP A 158 -7.61 6.86 17.10
C TRP A 158 -8.63 7.46 16.12
N HIS A 159 -8.28 8.59 15.51
CA HIS A 159 -9.02 9.15 14.36
C HIS A 159 -8.72 8.39 13.07
N THR A 160 -7.64 7.60 13.05
CA THR A 160 -7.23 6.79 11.91
C THR A 160 -8.36 5.89 11.40
N ARG A 161 -8.57 5.86 10.10
CA ARG A 161 -9.51 4.95 9.42
C ARG A 161 -8.85 4.39 8.18
N ALA A 162 -9.47 3.37 7.59
CA ALA A 162 -9.09 2.91 6.26
C ALA A 162 -10.32 2.63 5.39
N ARG A 163 -10.17 2.71 4.06
CA ARG A 163 -11.20 2.33 3.10
C ARG A 163 -10.63 1.57 1.90
N ALA A 164 -11.53 0.91 1.17
CA ALA A 164 -11.24 0.37 -0.14
C ALA A 164 -10.84 1.49 -1.11
N CYS A 165 -9.76 1.28 -1.87
CA CYS A 165 -9.34 2.17 -2.94
C CYS A 165 -8.46 1.41 -3.93
N ASP A 166 -8.85 1.42 -5.21
CA ASP A 166 -7.98 0.98 -6.31
C ASP A 166 -7.39 2.19 -7.00
N LEU A 167 -6.10 2.45 -6.74
CA LEU A 167 -5.40 3.61 -7.27
C LEU A 167 -5.23 3.60 -8.80
N LEU A 168 -5.60 2.52 -9.50
CA LEU A 168 -5.67 2.51 -10.97
C LEU A 168 -6.96 3.14 -11.47
N SER A 169 -8.05 3.00 -10.72
CA SER A 169 -9.39 3.48 -11.07
C SER A 169 -9.74 4.80 -10.40
N GLU A 170 -9.04 5.14 -9.32
CA GLU A 170 -9.34 6.27 -8.45
C GLU A 170 -8.10 7.10 -8.19
N ILE A 171 -8.24 8.43 -8.23
CA ILE A 171 -7.30 9.35 -7.59
C ILE A 171 -8.01 9.85 -6.32
N PRO A 172 -7.45 9.62 -5.12
CA PRO A 172 -8.00 10.11 -3.88
C PRO A 172 -8.26 11.63 -3.93
N ALA A 173 -9.47 12.03 -3.55
CA ALA A 173 -9.92 13.44 -3.61
C ALA A 173 -9.90 14.12 -2.24
N GLU A 174 -9.58 13.37 -1.19
CA GLU A 174 -9.45 13.85 0.18
C GLU A 174 -8.33 14.88 0.31
N GLU A 175 -8.59 15.93 1.08
CA GLU A 175 -7.58 16.90 1.49
C GLU A 175 -6.82 16.39 2.72
N ALA A 176 -5.52 16.64 2.74
CA ALA A 176 -4.64 16.21 3.82
C ALA A 176 -3.39 17.10 3.90
N ASP A 177 -2.73 17.10 5.04
CA ASP A 177 -1.46 17.81 5.26
C ASP A 177 -0.30 17.06 4.60
N ALA A 178 -0.38 15.73 4.54
CA ALA A 178 0.58 14.88 3.87
C ALA A 178 -0.07 13.63 3.25
N ALA A 179 0.56 13.08 2.20
CA ALA A 179 0.22 11.77 1.65
C ALA A 179 1.45 10.86 1.57
N LEU A 180 1.29 9.60 1.95
CA LEU A 180 2.33 8.59 1.93
C LEU A 180 2.11 7.66 0.74
N LEU A 181 3.14 7.49 -0.09
CA LEU A 181 3.17 6.61 -1.25
C LEU A 181 4.32 5.61 -1.08
N MET A 182 4.18 4.73 -0.10
CA MET A 182 5.30 3.94 0.41
C MET A 182 5.43 2.59 -0.31
N LYS A 183 6.57 2.36 -0.99
CA LYS A 183 6.83 1.16 -1.81
C LYS A 183 5.74 0.90 -2.87
N LEU A 184 5.08 1.97 -3.32
CA LEU A 184 3.87 1.92 -4.16
C LEU A 184 4.15 2.16 -5.64
N LEU A 185 4.88 3.24 -5.96
CA LEU A 185 4.94 3.72 -7.34
C LEU A 185 5.43 2.69 -8.38
N PRO A 186 6.42 1.82 -8.09
CA PRO A 186 6.84 0.80 -9.06
C PRO A 186 5.72 -0.18 -9.44
N VAL A 187 4.92 -0.65 -8.47
CA VAL A 187 3.82 -1.59 -8.75
C VAL A 187 2.64 -0.88 -9.41
N LEU A 188 2.44 0.41 -9.15
CA LEU A 188 1.43 1.23 -9.80
C LEU A 188 1.79 1.45 -11.28
N GLU A 189 3.04 1.82 -11.56
CA GLU A 189 3.55 2.06 -12.91
C GLU A 189 3.57 0.78 -13.75
N ALA A 190 3.90 -0.37 -13.15
CA ALA A 190 3.87 -1.67 -13.82
C ALA A 190 2.45 -2.09 -14.26
N GLN A 191 1.41 -1.63 -13.56
CA GLN A 191 0.01 -1.87 -13.93
C GLN A 191 -0.45 -0.91 -15.03
N LYS A 192 -0.04 0.36 -14.98
CA LYS A 192 -0.37 1.36 -15.99
C LYS A 192 0.73 2.42 -16.10
N THR A 193 1.40 2.44 -17.26
CA THR A 193 2.40 3.46 -17.57
C THR A 193 1.82 4.88 -17.46
N GLY A 194 2.56 5.78 -16.82
CA GLY A 194 2.18 7.16 -16.54
C GLY A 194 1.33 7.33 -15.28
N ARG A 195 0.84 6.25 -14.66
CA ARG A 195 -0.07 6.37 -13.52
C ARG A 195 0.62 6.93 -12.28
N ALA A 196 1.91 6.66 -12.08
CA ALA A 196 2.64 7.24 -10.95
C ALA A 196 2.70 8.77 -11.05
N ALA A 197 3.05 9.30 -12.22
CA ALA A 197 3.12 10.74 -12.45
C ALA A 197 1.73 11.40 -12.35
N GLU A 198 0.70 10.77 -12.90
CA GLU A 198 -0.69 11.23 -12.82
C GLU A 198 -1.18 11.33 -11.36
N LEU A 199 -0.88 10.31 -10.55
CA LEU A 199 -1.24 10.29 -9.13
C LEU A 199 -0.51 11.41 -8.36
N LEU A 200 0.81 11.54 -8.52
CA LEU A 200 1.62 12.57 -7.85
C LEU A 200 1.12 13.99 -8.18
N ALA A 201 0.83 14.26 -9.46
CA ALA A 201 0.36 15.57 -9.89
C ALA A 201 -0.97 15.96 -9.26
N SER A 202 -1.86 14.99 -9.01
CA SER A 202 -3.26 15.22 -8.69
C SER A 202 -3.60 15.18 -7.19
N LEU A 203 -2.74 14.61 -6.34
CA LEU A 203 -3.00 14.50 -4.90
C LEU A 203 -3.15 15.87 -4.22
N ARG A 204 -4.21 16.02 -3.43
CA ARG A 204 -4.54 17.22 -2.64
C ARG A 204 -3.85 17.22 -1.28
N ALA A 205 -2.54 16.97 -1.30
CA ALA A 205 -1.67 17.10 -0.14
C ALA A 205 -0.41 17.90 -0.55
N PRO A 206 0.00 18.91 0.24
CA PRO A 206 1.16 19.73 -0.07
C PRO A 206 2.49 18.99 0.18
N ARG A 207 2.48 17.93 1.00
CA ARG A 207 3.66 17.14 1.35
C ARG A 207 3.45 15.69 0.98
N LEU A 208 4.43 15.10 0.30
CA LEU A 208 4.40 13.68 -0.07
C LEU A 208 5.63 12.98 0.50
N VAL A 209 5.41 11.80 1.09
CA VAL A 209 6.49 10.87 1.44
C VAL A 209 6.42 9.72 0.45
N VAL A 210 7.38 9.66 -0.46
CA VAL A 210 7.45 8.63 -1.51
C VAL A 210 8.59 7.70 -1.17
N THR A 211 8.36 6.38 -1.19
CA THR A 211 9.41 5.43 -0.88
C THR A 211 9.53 4.29 -1.87
N PHE A 212 10.74 3.73 -1.95
CA PHE A 212 11.10 2.63 -2.83
C PHE A 212 11.86 1.55 -2.05
N PRO A 213 11.61 0.26 -2.32
CA PRO A 213 12.45 -0.79 -1.77
C PRO A 213 13.81 -0.77 -2.46
N THR A 214 14.92 -0.86 -1.71
CA THR A 214 16.28 -0.94 -2.28
C THR A 214 16.69 -2.36 -2.65
N ARG A 215 15.83 -3.35 -2.38
CA ARG A 215 15.99 -4.76 -2.73
C ARG A 215 14.67 -5.31 -3.27
N THR A 216 14.74 -6.36 -4.08
CA THR A 216 13.53 -7.13 -4.40
C THR A 216 13.07 -7.94 -3.18
N LEU A 217 11.79 -8.33 -3.16
CA LEU A 217 11.22 -9.24 -2.13
C LEU A 217 11.99 -10.59 -2.04
N GLY A 218 12.78 -10.95 -3.06
CA GLY A 218 13.66 -12.13 -3.09
C GLY A 218 15.13 -11.86 -2.74
N GLY A 219 15.48 -10.66 -2.28
CA GLY A 219 16.81 -10.33 -1.74
C GLY A 219 17.88 -9.89 -2.76
N ARG A 220 17.56 -9.75 -4.06
CA ARG A 220 18.53 -9.23 -5.05
C ARG A 220 18.58 -7.70 -4.97
N GLY A 221 19.72 -7.14 -4.59
CA GLY A 221 19.89 -5.70 -4.30
C GLY A 221 20.74 -4.88 -5.28
N VAL A 222 21.31 -5.48 -6.33
CA VAL A 222 22.28 -4.76 -7.18
C VAL A 222 21.57 -3.75 -8.07
N GLY A 223 21.78 -2.45 -7.79
CA GLY A 223 21.37 -1.33 -8.65
C GLY A 223 19.93 -0.84 -8.50
N MET A 224 19.11 -1.45 -7.63
CA MET A 224 17.68 -1.08 -7.49
C MET A 224 17.49 0.33 -6.95
N GLU A 225 18.29 0.74 -5.96
CA GLU A 225 18.20 2.10 -5.41
C GLU A 225 18.46 3.17 -6.48
N LYS A 226 19.57 3.02 -7.23
CA LYS A 226 19.89 3.92 -8.34
C LYS A 226 18.83 3.90 -9.43
N HIS A 227 18.35 2.72 -9.79
CA HIS A 227 17.31 2.57 -10.80
C HIS A 227 16.02 3.33 -10.42
N TYR A 228 15.53 3.16 -9.19
CA TYR A 228 14.34 3.86 -8.73
C TYR A 228 14.55 5.35 -8.55
N ALA A 229 15.73 5.77 -8.11
CA ALA A 229 16.08 7.18 -8.04
C ALA A 229 16.05 7.85 -9.42
N ASP A 230 16.83 7.32 -10.38
CA ASP A 230 16.89 7.85 -11.75
C ASP A 230 15.50 7.86 -12.41
N TRP A 231 14.68 6.84 -12.14
CA TRP A 231 13.30 6.76 -12.64
C TRP A 231 12.39 7.80 -11.98
N PHE A 232 12.41 7.93 -10.64
CA PHE A 232 11.54 8.82 -9.89
C PHE A 232 11.81 10.29 -10.22
N GLU A 233 13.09 10.68 -10.26
CA GLU A 233 13.50 12.05 -10.58
C GLU A 233 13.08 12.44 -12.01
N ARG A 234 12.99 11.47 -12.94
CA ARG A 234 12.52 11.71 -14.32
C ARG A 234 11.00 11.86 -14.44
N ILE A 235 10.23 11.19 -13.59
CA ILE A 235 8.75 11.20 -13.67
C ILE A 235 8.10 12.18 -12.70
N LEU A 236 8.89 12.83 -11.83
CA LEU A 236 8.40 13.79 -10.86
C LEU A 236 7.78 14.99 -11.60
N PRO A 237 6.49 15.31 -11.38
CA PRO A 237 5.87 16.50 -11.98
C PRO A 237 6.59 17.79 -11.60
N ASP A 238 6.71 18.74 -12.53
CA ASP A 238 7.39 20.03 -12.32
C ASP A 238 6.77 20.89 -11.20
N THR A 239 5.53 20.61 -10.81
CA THR A 239 4.85 21.24 -9.66
C THR A 239 5.31 20.70 -8.30
N LEU A 240 6.20 19.71 -8.29
CA LEU A 240 6.71 19.06 -7.09
C LEU A 240 8.23 19.15 -7.04
N SER A 241 8.77 19.34 -5.85
CA SER A 241 10.22 19.44 -5.61
C SER A 241 10.65 18.48 -4.50
N VAL A 242 11.78 17.79 -4.69
CA VAL A 242 12.40 16.96 -3.65
C VAL A 242 13.05 17.86 -2.60
N ARG A 243 12.62 17.72 -1.35
CA ARG A 243 13.11 18.47 -0.19
C ARG A 243 14.25 17.77 0.54
N ASP A 244 14.19 16.45 0.64
CA ASP A 244 15.24 15.59 1.21
C ASP A 244 15.13 14.18 0.60
N ARG A 245 16.24 13.46 0.64
CA ARG A 245 16.37 12.07 0.18
C ARG A 245 17.32 11.31 1.10
N PHE A 246 16.89 10.15 1.58
CA PHE A 246 17.70 9.28 2.43
C PHE A 246 17.24 7.84 2.39
N THR A 247 18.01 6.92 2.96
CA THR A 247 17.65 5.49 3.02
C THR A 247 17.63 5.03 4.48
N VAL A 248 16.55 4.33 4.88
CA VAL A 248 16.42 3.70 6.21
C VAL A 248 15.95 2.26 6.02
N SER A 249 16.65 1.28 6.60
CA SER A 249 16.23 -0.14 6.58
C SER A 249 15.81 -0.67 5.20
N ASP A 250 16.68 -0.49 4.20
CA ASP A 250 16.44 -0.88 2.80
C ASP A 250 15.23 -0.19 2.12
N GLU A 251 14.84 0.98 2.61
CA GLU A 251 13.78 1.81 2.04
C GLU A 251 14.36 3.19 1.69
N LEU A 252 14.46 3.48 0.38
CA LEU A 252 14.79 4.79 -0.13
C LEU A 252 13.58 5.71 0.04
N VAL A 253 13.77 6.82 0.75
CA VAL A 253 12.73 7.77 1.13
C VAL A 253 12.99 9.11 0.44
N TYR A 254 11.94 9.67 -0.14
CA TYR A 254 11.88 11.04 -0.65
C TYR A 254 10.85 11.83 0.16
N LEU A 255 11.26 12.98 0.66
CA LEU A 255 10.36 14.02 1.16
C LEU A 255 10.13 15.01 0.03
N VAL A 256 8.89 15.19 -0.40
CA VAL A 256 8.52 15.98 -1.59
C VAL A 256 7.50 17.03 -1.21
N GLU A 257 7.71 18.27 -1.64
CA GLU A 257 6.78 19.37 -1.44
C GLU A 257 6.18 19.85 -2.76
N ARG A 258 4.91 20.25 -2.70
CA ARG A 258 4.26 20.97 -3.80
C ARG A 258 4.76 22.40 -3.82
N THR A 259 5.25 22.82 -4.98
CA THR A 259 5.83 24.16 -5.24
C THR A 259 4.73 25.18 -5.49
#